data_AF-A0A358MA79-F1
#
_entry.id   AF-A0A358MA79-F1
#
_cell.length_a   1.000
_cell.length_b   1.000
_cell.length_c   1.000
_cell.angle_alpha   90.00
_cell.angle_beta   90.00
_cell.angle_gamma   90.00
#
_symmetry.space_group_name_H-M   'P 1'
#
loop_
_entity.id
_entity.type
_entity.pdbx_description
1 polymer ?
#
loop_
_entity_poly.entity_id
_entity_poly.type
_entity_poly.pdbx_seq_one_letter_code
_entity_poly.pdbx_strand_id
1 'polypeptide(L)'
;YALRKEFWHRGIATEAGKAVTKRLANLGIPYITATHDIKNPRSGEVMKKLGMTYRYTYEEQWQPKNIPVLFRLYQLNFDGQSERVFRTYWDRSSVRFVEKEV
;
A
#
# COMPACT_ATOMS: atom_id res chain seq x y z
N TYR A 1 -10.25 -7.11 7.32
CA TYR A 1 -8.90 -7.74 7.34
C TYR A 1 -9.01 -9.14 6.79
N ALA A 2 -8.01 -9.62 6.04
CA ALA A 2 -8.06 -10.93 5.37
C ALA A 2 -7.51 -12.08 6.24
N LEU A 3 -6.49 -11.82 7.07
CA LEU A 3 -5.93 -12.82 8.00
C LEU A 3 -6.77 -12.88 9.27
N ARG A 4 -7.05 -14.08 9.80
CA ARG A 4 -7.75 -14.20 11.09
C ARG A 4 -6.90 -13.64 12.24
N LYS A 5 -7.57 -13.09 13.25
CA LYS A 5 -6.95 -12.30 14.32
C LYS A 5 -5.91 -13.09 15.13
N GLU A 6 -6.13 -14.40 15.30
CA GLU A 6 -5.24 -15.31 16.05
C GLU A 6 -3.87 -15.46 15.40
N PHE A 7 -3.74 -15.12 14.12
CA PHE A 7 -2.50 -15.22 13.35
C PHE A 7 -1.81 -13.87 13.12
N TRP A 8 -2.35 -12.78 13.67
CA TRP A 8 -1.74 -11.45 13.54
C TRP A 8 -0.40 -11.39 14.30
N HIS A 9 0.46 -10.45 13.89
CA HIS A 9 1.76 -10.20 14.52
C HIS A 9 2.80 -11.32 14.42
N ARG A 10 2.51 -12.40 13.69
CA ARG A 10 3.40 -13.54 13.48
C ARG A 10 4.27 -13.44 12.21
N GLY A 11 4.28 -12.30 11.53
CA GLY A 11 5.06 -12.10 10.30
C GLY A 11 4.48 -12.73 9.03
N ILE A 12 3.40 -13.51 9.13
CA ILE A 12 2.80 -14.27 8.02
C ILE A 12 2.48 -13.39 6.80
N ALA A 13 1.87 -12.21 7.02
CA ALA A 13 1.54 -11.30 5.93
C ALA A 13 2.81 -10.75 5.23
N THR A 14 3.88 -10.51 5.98
CA THR A 14 5.17 -10.08 5.41
C THR A 14 5.82 -11.21 4.62
N GLU A 15 5.82 -12.44 5.14
CA GLU A 15 6.37 -13.60 4.45
C GLU A 15 5.65 -13.85 3.12
N ALA A 16 4.31 -13.94 3.16
CA ALA A 16 3.50 -14.12 1.98
C ALA A 16 3.68 -12.97 0.97
N GLY A 17 3.69 -11.72 1.47
CA GLY A 17 3.93 -10.54 0.63
C GLY A 17 5.27 -10.58 -0.08
N LYS A 18 6.36 -10.98 0.60
CA LYS A 18 7.70 -11.10 -0.01
C LYS A 18 7.70 -12.14 -1.12
N ALA A 19 7.07 -13.30 -0.91
CA ALA A 19 6.98 -14.35 -1.91
C ALA A 19 6.22 -13.88 -3.16
N VAL A 20 5.08 -13.21 -2.98
CA VAL A 20 4.28 -12.66 -4.09
C VAL A 20 5.04 -11.56 -4.83
N THR A 21 5.60 -10.58 -4.11
CA THR A 21 6.41 -9.50 -4.68
C THR A 21 7.56 -10.04 -5.53
N LYS A 22 8.31 -11.03 -5.02
CA LYS A 22 9.40 -11.68 -5.77
C LYS A 22 8.89 -12.35 -7.04
N ARG A 23 7.76 -13.05 -6.98
CA ARG A 23 7.16 -13.70 -8.14
C ARG A 23 6.73 -12.67 -9.19
N LEU A 24 6.10 -11.57 -8.80
CA LEU A 24 5.66 -10.52 -9.70
C LEU A 24 6.84 -9.84 -10.41
N ALA A 25 7.93 -9.57 -9.69
CA ALA A 25 9.16 -9.05 -10.28
C ALA A 25 9.70 -9.99 -11.38
N ASN A 26 9.74 -11.30 -11.11
CA ASN A 26 10.20 -12.31 -12.08
C ASN A 26 9.27 -12.45 -13.30
N LEU A 27 8.01 -12.04 -13.20
CA LEU A 27 7.05 -12.02 -14.31
C LEU A 27 7.16 -10.75 -15.17
N GLY A 28 8.10 -9.84 -14.86
CA GLY A 28 8.27 -8.59 -15.59
C GLY A 28 7.19 -7.55 -15.31
N ILE A 29 6.46 -7.68 -14.20
CA ILE A 29 5.54 -6.63 -13.74
C ILE A 29 6.36 -5.37 -13.42
N PRO A 30 6.02 -4.19 -13.95
CA PRO A 30 6.86 -3.02 -13.79
C PRO A 30 6.83 -2.43 -12.37
N TYR A 31 5.66 -2.47 -11.71
CA TYR A 31 5.47 -1.98 -10.35
C TYR A 31 4.21 -2.58 -9.72
N ILE A 32 4.11 -2.50 -8.39
CA ILE A 32 2.88 -2.78 -7.64
C ILE A 32 2.56 -1.63 -6.70
N THR A 33 1.27 -1.47 -6.39
CA THR A 33 0.77 -0.54 -5.39
C THR A 33 0.02 -1.29 -4.29
N ALA A 34 -0.04 -0.70 -3.10
CA ALA A 34 -0.86 -1.16 -2.00
C ALA A 34 -1.34 0.05 -1.19
N THR A 35 -2.52 -0.05 -0.58
CA THR A 35 -3.10 1.03 0.23
C THR A 35 -3.52 0.53 1.60
N HIS A 36 -3.43 1.41 2.62
CA HIS A 36 -3.97 1.13 3.94
C HIS A 36 -4.60 2.37 4.55
N ASP A 37 -5.65 2.16 5.36
CA ASP A 37 -6.23 3.21 6.20
C ASP A 37 -5.17 3.73 7.18
N ILE A 38 -5.02 5.06 7.30
CA ILE A 38 -4.09 5.70 8.24
C ILE A 38 -4.35 5.25 9.69
N LYS A 39 -5.60 4.97 10.04
CA LYS A 39 -5.99 4.46 11.37
C LYS A 39 -5.51 3.02 11.63
N ASN A 40 -5.00 2.34 10.61
CA ASN A 40 -4.39 1.02 10.71
C ASN A 40 -2.91 1.05 10.26
N PRO A 41 -2.01 1.59 11.09
CA PRO A 41 -0.59 1.72 10.75
C PRO A 41 0.12 0.37 10.57
N ARG A 42 -0.41 -0.71 11.17
CA ARG A 42 0.19 -2.05 11.11
C ARG A 42 0.29 -2.59 9.69
N SER A 43 -0.67 -2.25 8.82
CA SER A 43 -0.59 -2.60 7.40
C SER A 43 0.49 -1.80 6.68
N GLY A 44 0.69 -0.53 7.02
CA GLY A 44 1.80 0.29 6.53
C GLY A 44 3.16 -0.32 6.89
N GLU A 45 3.32 -0.83 8.11
CA GLU A 45 4.56 -1.52 8.53
C GLU A 45 4.84 -2.79 7.71
N VAL A 46 3.82 -3.51 7.27
CA VAL A 46 4.00 -4.63 6.33
C VAL A 46 4.53 -4.11 5.00
N MET A 47 3.95 -3.04 4.44
CA MET A 47 4.38 -2.45 3.16
C MET A 47 5.82 -1.96 3.22
N LYS A 48 6.22 -1.28 4.31
CA LYS A 48 7.62 -0.89 4.55
C LYS A 48 8.56 -2.11 4.55
N LYS A 49 8.18 -3.19 5.24
CA LYS A 49 8.95 -4.45 5.27
C LYS A 49 9.03 -5.18 3.92
N LEU A 50 8.11 -4.89 3.01
CA LEU A 50 8.16 -5.36 1.62
C LEU A 50 9.04 -4.48 0.72
N GLY A 51 9.62 -3.40 1.26
CA GLY A 51 10.44 -2.44 0.51
C GLY A 51 9.62 -1.42 -0.27
N MET A 52 8.32 -1.31 -0.02
CA MET A 52 7.47 -0.32 -0.70
C MET A 52 7.71 1.07 -0.13
N THR A 53 7.65 2.08 -1.00
CA THR A 53 7.82 3.49 -0.64
C THR A 53 6.46 4.17 -0.57
N TYR A 54 6.24 4.94 0.48
CA TYR A 54 5.09 5.84 0.58
C TYR A 54 5.11 6.86 -0.57
N ARG A 55 3.95 7.13 -1.19
CA ARG A 55 3.83 8.12 -2.27
C ARG A 55 2.94 9.29 -1.91
N TYR A 56 1.71 9.02 -1.47
CA TYR A 56 0.75 10.06 -1.10
C TYR A 56 -0.41 9.48 -0.30
N THR A 57 -1.17 10.39 0.29
CA THR A 57 -2.42 10.13 0.98
C THR A 57 -3.59 10.72 0.20
N TYR A 58 -4.71 10.01 0.20
CA TYR A 58 -5.93 10.43 -0.46
C TYR A 58 -7.16 9.97 0.33
N GLU A 59 -8.25 10.73 0.22
CA GLU A 59 -9.56 10.34 0.75
C GLU A 59 -10.33 9.51 -0.27
N GLU A 60 -11.03 8.48 0.21
CA GLU A 60 -11.97 7.69 -0.60
C GLU A 60 -13.19 7.32 0.24
N GLN A 61 -14.36 7.33 -0.39
CA GLN A 61 -15.59 6.84 0.22
C GLN A 61 -15.55 5.31 0.29
N TRP A 62 -15.24 4.77 1.47
CA TRP A 62 -15.08 3.34 1.66
C TRP A 62 -16.44 2.64 1.76
N GLN A 63 -16.83 1.97 0.67
CA GLN A 63 -18.17 1.39 0.47
C GLN A 63 -18.63 0.40 1.54
N PRO A 64 -17.81 -0.52 2.09
CA PRO A 64 -18.28 -1.47 3.09
C PRO A 64 -18.89 -0.85 4.35
N LYS A 65 -18.55 0.40 4.66
CA LYS A 65 -19.14 1.16 5.78
C LYS A 65 -19.74 2.50 5.36
N ASN A 66 -19.65 2.84 4.07
CA ASN A 66 -20.06 4.12 3.51
C ASN A 66 -19.56 5.32 4.33
N ILE A 67 -18.25 5.35 4.61
CA ILE A 67 -17.59 6.47 5.32
C ILE A 67 -16.37 6.96 4.53
N PRO A 68 -16.01 8.25 4.64
CA PRO A 68 -14.74 8.73 4.12
C PRO A 68 -13.58 8.13 4.93
N VAL A 69 -12.56 7.65 4.22
CA VAL A 69 -11.33 7.09 4.79
C VAL A 69 -10.13 7.69 4.10
N LEU A 70 -9.14 8.12 4.88
CA LEU A 70 -7.84 8.51 4.36
C LEU A 70 -6.97 7.26 4.21
N PHE A 71 -6.60 6.97 2.97
CA PHE A 71 -5.69 5.89 2.61
C PHE A 71 -4.31 6.44 2.29
N ARG A 72 -3.27 5.77 2.78
CA ARG A 72 -1.89 5.94 2.31
C ARG A 72 -1.63 4.97 1.17
N LEU A 73 -1.09 5.47 0.06
CA LEU A 73 -0.60 4.64 -1.04
C LEU A 73 0.90 4.41 -0.92
N TYR A 74 1.28 3.14 -0.98
CA TYR A 74 2.65 2.66 -1.10
C TYR A 74 2.86 2.04 -2.47
N GLN A 75 4.06 2.16 -3.01
CA GLN A 75 4.43 1.62 -4.30
C GLN A 75 5.83 1.02 -4.29
N LEU A 76 6.01 -0.06 -5.04
CA LEU A 76 7.32 -0.68 -5.29
C LEU A 76 7.51 -0.83 -6.80
N ASN A 77 8.59 -0.26 -7.32
CA ASN A 77 8.96 -0.30 -8.74
C ASN A 77 10.05 -1.35 -8.95
N PHE A 78 9.87 -2.23 -9.93
CA PHE A 78 10.81 -3.29 -10.29
C PHE A 78 11.58 -2.97 -11.58
N ASP A 79 11.06 -2.07 -12.40
CA ASP A 79 11.54 -1.74 -13.75
C ASP A 79 12.70 -0.72 -13.79
N GLY A 80 13.27 -0.37 -12.63
CA GLY A 80 14.31 0.65 -12.51
C GLY A 80 13.82 2.10 -12.60
N GLN A 81 12.53 2.35 -12.84
CA GLN A 81 11.96 3.70 -12.88
C GLN A 81 11.56 4.14 -11.47
N SER A 82 12.53 4.50 -10.62
CA SER A 82 12.29 4.87 -9.21
C SER A 82 11.27 6.00 -9.03
N GLU A 83 11.23 6.95 -9.97
CA GLU A 83 10.37 8.14 -9.93
C GLU A 83 8.95 7.89 -10.42
N ARG A 84 8.66 6.71 -10.99
CA ARG A 84 7.30 6.39 -11.43
C ARG A 84 6.37 6.34 -10.22
N VAL A 85 5.27 7.10 -10.29
CA VAL A 85 4.20 7.12 -9.29
C VAL A 85 2.87 6.85 -9.96
N PHE A 86 2.13 5.88 -9.45
CA PHE A 86 0.75 5.61 -9.83
C PHE A 86 -0.16 6.70 -9.29
N ARG A 87 -0.87 7.44 -10.15
CA ARG A 87 -1.61 8.65 -9.76
C ARG A 87 -3.13 8.53 -9.78
N THR A 88 -3.71 7.40 -10.16
CA THR A 88 -5.16 7.31 -10.36
C THR A 88 -5.98 7.73 -9.14
N TYR A 89 -5.58 7.31 -7.92
CA TYR A 89 -6.28 7.71 -6.70
C TYR A 89 -6.03 9.17 -6.32
N TRP A 90 -4.81 9.65 -6.55
CA TRP A 90 -4.50 11.07 -6.44
C TRP A 90 -5.43 11.88 -7.33
N ASP A 91 -5.48 11.60 -8.63
CA ASP A 91 -6.22 12.43 -9.59
C ASP A 91 -7.75 12.40 -9.33
N ARG A 92 -8.28 11.27 -8.82
CA ARG A 92 -9.70 11.09 -8.50
C ARG A 92 -10.16 11.73 -7.19
N SER A 93 -9.27 11.82 -6.19
CA SER A 93 -9.66 12.37 -4.88
C SER A 93 -9.63 13.90 -4.87
N SER A 94 -10.65 14.54 -4.29
CA SER A 94 -10.65 15.97 -3.98
C SER A 94 -9.72 16.30 -2.80
N VAL A 95 -9.58 15.38 -1.85
CA VAL A 95 -8.70 15.52 -0.68
C VAL A 95 -7.49 14.61 -0.85
N ARG A 96 -6.33 15.20 -1.10
CA ARG A 96 -5.07 14.49 -1.37
C ARG A 96 -3.86 15.32 -0.99
N PHE A 97 -2.83 14.69 -0.44
CA PHE A 97 -1.61 15.37 0.01
C PHE A 97 -0.44 14.39 0.17
N VAL A 98 0.77 14.94 0.20
CA VAL A 98 1.97 14.22 0.62
C VAL A 98 2.21 14.55 2.09
N GLU A 99 2.49 13.54 2.88
CA GLU A 99 2.72 13.69 4.33
C GLU A 99 4.18 14.02 4.57
N LYS A 100 4.46 14.87 5.56
CA LYS A 100 5.84 15.28 5.87
C LYS A 100 6.63 14.16 6.56
N GLU A 101 5.97 13.30 7.33
CA GLU A 101 6.58 12.23 8.12
C GLU A 101 5.70 10.97 8.07
N VAL A 102 6.24 9.84 7.58
CA VAL A 102 5.52 8.57 7.37
C VAL A 102 6.35 7.34 7.75
#